data_AF-A0A2P4SZI7-F1
#
_entry.id   AF-A0A2P4SZI7-F1
#
_cell.length_a   1.000
_cell.length_b   1.000
_cell.length_c   1.000
_cell.angle_alpha   90.00
_cell.angle_beta   90.00
_cell.angle_gamma   90.00
#
_symmetry.space_group_name_H-M   'P 1'
#
loop_
_entity.id
_entity.type
_entity.pdbx_description
1 polymer ?
#
loop_
_entity_poly.entity_id
_entity_poly.type
_entity_poly.pdbx_seq_one_letter_code
_entity_poly.pdbx_strand_id
1 'polypeptide(L)'
;MSLCFYFVLLPGYLVFSSINLYLLNCKPVFLSFCTATDGGSYDIINDASSPAAGDCCAQQSSAQHNWEMNYQEAAIYLQEGENNDKFFTHPKNAKALAAYLFVHNHLFYLMELCAALLLLLLSLCEAPAVPMLRLGIFVRRLQLFLSLNTFFLQTCVLFVQFIEAIVVLVRQTSHVRITRALRCIFLVDCRYCGAVRRNLRQIFQSLPPFIDILLLLLFFMVIFAILGELYLWKYVFDVLSTSYFNTLENSLVNLFVLLTTSNFPDVMMPSYARNPWSCVFFIVYLSIELYFIMNLLLAVVFDTFNDIEKRKFKSLLLHKRTAIQHAYRLLITKQRPSGISFRHFEGLLRFYKPRMCTRERYLTFKALNQSNTPLLSLKDFYNFYEVVGLKWKAKRNREHWFDDLPRTAFLIFKGNKLCSNDSLY
;
A
#
# COMPACT_ATOMS: atom_id res chain seq x y z
N MET A 1 -40.58 -3.16 -14.44
CA MET A 1 -40.83 -3.61 -13.05
C MET A 1 -40.56 -5.11 -13.02
N SER A 2 -39.76 -5.59 -12.07
CA SER A 2 -39.10 -6.91 -12.01
C SER A 2 -38.02 -7.18 -13.06
N LEU A 3 -36.76 -7.18 -12.61
CA LEU A 3 -35.63 -7.81 -13.30
C LEU A 3 -35.11 -8.90 -12.36
N CYS A 4 -35.54 -10.14 -12.64
CA CYS A 4 -34.97 -11.34 -12.05
C CYS A 4 -33.54 -11.51 -12.58
N PHE A 5 -32.55 -11.48 -11.70
CA PHE A 5 -31.19 -11.92 -12.02
C PHE A 5 -31.06 -13.40 -11.62
N TYR A 6 -30.93 -14.28 -12.61
CA TYR A 6 -30.55 -15.66 -12.39
C TYR A 6 -29.08 -15.74 -11.99
N PHE A 7 -28.81 -16.34 -10.83
CA PHE A 7 -27.48 -16.73 -10.37
C PHE A 7 -27.11 -18.08 -10.98
N VAL A 8 -25.98 -18.15 -11.70
CA VAL A 8 -25.30 -19.43 -11.97
C VAL A 8 -23.91 -19.36 -11.33
N LEU A 9 -23.70 -20.22 -10.35
CA LEU A 9 -22.45 -20.46 -9.63
C LEU A 9 -21.44 -21.19 -10.54
N LEU A 10 -20.24 -20.63 -10.73
CA LEU A 10 -18.99 -21.37 -10.96
C LEU A 10 -17.76 -20.48 -10.62
N PRO A 11 -16.67 -21.05 -10.09
CA PRO A 11 -15.55 -20.30 -9.55
C PRO A 11 -14.49 -20.03 -10.62
N GLY A 12 -14.13 -18.75 -10.78
CA GLY A 12 -13.03 -18.33 -11.63
C GLY A 12 -13.43 -18.16 -13.10
N TYR A 13 -13.06 -17.00 -13.65
CA TYR A 13 -13.28 -16.54 -15.03
C TYR A 13 -14.64 -15.91 -15.34
N LEU A 14 -14.57 -14.61 -15.70
CA LEU A 14 -15.19 -13.91 -16.84
C LEU A 14 -15.61 -12.50 -16.41
N VAL A 15 -14.88 -11.48 -16.87
CA VAL A 15 -15.23 -10.68 -18.06
C VAL A 15 -16.57 -9.98 -17.86
N PHE A 16 -16.52 -8.68 -17.56
CA PHE A 16 -17.64 -7.75 -17.68
C PHE A 16 -18.12 -7.77 -19.15
N SER A 17 -19.09 -8.62 -19.45
CA SER A 17 -19.87 -8.52 -20.67
C SER A 17 -21.15 -7.77 -20.35
N SER A 18 -21.35 -6.65 -21.06
CA SER A 18 -22.58 -5.87 -21.15
C SER A 18 -22.99 -5.03 -19.93
N ILE A 19 -22.29 -3.90 -19.73
CA ILE A 19 -22.94 -2.71 -19.20
C ILE A 19 -23.59 -2.00 -20.38
N ASN A 20 -24.92 -2.02 -20.41
CA ASN A 20 -25.73 -1.32 -21.40
C ASN A 20 -25.61 0.19 -21.12
N LEU A 21 -24.78 0.88 -21.90
CA LEU A 21 -24.45 2.30 -21.74
C LEU A 21 -25.51 3.18 -22.40
N TYR A 22 -26.77 3.07 -21.96
CA TYR A 22 -27.85 3.98 -22.34
C TYR A 22 -28.23 4.85 -21.14
N LEU A 23 -27.36 5.81 -20.76
CA LEU A 23 -27.70 7.04 -20.00
C LEU A 23 -26.41 7.69 -19.47
N LEU A 24 -25.71 8.43 -20.34
CA LEU A 24 -24.90 9.60 -19.96
C LEU A 24 -24.50 10.32 -21.24
N ASN A 25 -25.42 11.13 -21.73
CA ASN A 25 -25.20 12.04 -22.84
C ASN A 25 -24.40 13.24 -22.30
N CYS A 26 -23.09 13.07 -22.14
CA CYS A 26 -22.13 14.15 -21.93
C CYS A 26 -20.97 13.93 -22.90
N LYS A 27 -20.87 14.83 -23.88
CA LYS A 27 -19.91 14.84 -24.98
C LYS A 27 -18.49 14.46 -24.52
N PRO A 28 -17.90 13.36 -25.01
CA PRO A 28 -16.47 13.15 -24.94
C PRO A 28 -15.79 13.94 -26.06
N VAL A 29 -14.74 14.68 -25.70
CA VAL A 29 -13.83 15.35 -26.62
C VAL A 29 -13.08 14.28 -27.42
N PHE A 30 -13.35 14.26 -28.73
CA PHE A 30 -12.59 13.67 -29.83
C PHE A 30 -11.56 12.56 -29.50
N LEU A 31 -11.96 11.31 -29.75
CA LEU A 31 -11.09 10.30 -30.34
C LEU A 31 -11.97 9.38 -31.20
N SER A 32 -11.88 9.56 -32.52
CA SER A 32 -12.50 8.67 -33.49
C SER A 32 -11.71 7.36 -33.54
N PHE A 33 -12.35 6.23 -33.26
CA PHE A 33 -11.83 4.91 -33.58
C PHE A 33 -12.88 4.13 -34.35
N CYS A 34 -12.58 3.85 -35.61
CA CYS A 34 -13.31 2.89 -36.43
C CYS A 34 -13.14 1.50 -35.84
N THR A 35 -14.26 0.79 -35.73
CA THR A 35 -14.34 -0.62 -35.37
C THR A 35 -13.82 -1.49 -36.51
N ALA A 36 -12.78 -2.28 -36.24
CA ALA A 36 -12.45 -3.47 -37.02
C ALA A 36 -12.40 -4.67 -36.07
N THR A 37 -13.32 -5.59 -36.28
CA THR A 37 -13.33 -6.96 -35.76
C THR A 37 -12.19 -7.75 -36.39
N ASP A 38 -11.29 -8.34 -35.61
CA ASP A 38 -11.03 -9.79 -35.62
C ASP A 38 -9.75 -10.19 -34.87
N GLY A 39 -9.82 -11.40 -34.29
CA GLY A 39 -8.75 -12.41 -34.32
C GLY A 39 -7.44 -12.10 -33.61
N GLY A 40 -7.24 -12.73 -32.45
CA GLY A 40 -5.89 -12.91 -31.91
C GLY A 40 -5.04 -13.79 -32.82
N SER A 41 -3.99 -13.23 -33.39
CA SER A 41 -2.77 -13.92 -33.82
C SER A 41 -1.66 -12.86 -33.93
N TYR A 42 -0.52 -13.10 -33.29
CA TYR A 42 0.65 -12.23 -33.43
C TYR A 42 1.34 -12.60 -34.74
N ASP A 43 0.89 -12.01 -35.84
CA ASP A 43 1.51 -12.29 -37.14
C ASP A 43 2.85 -11.56 -37.25
N ILE A 44 3.88 -12.40 -37.40
CA ILE A 44 5.26 -12.06 -37.69
C ILE A 44 5.31 -11.69 -39.17
N ILE A 45 5.41 -10.40 -39.50
CA ILE A 45 5.62 -9.97 -40.88
C ILE A 45 7.13 -9.78 -41.13
N ASN A 46 7.65 -10.58 -42.05
CA ASN A 46 8.95 -10.41 -42.72
C ASN A 46 8.77 -9.37 -43.83
N ASP A 47 9.49 -8.25 -43.77
CA ASP A 47 9.54 -7.30 -44.88
C ASP A 47 10.67 -7.70 -45.84
N ALA A 48 10.28 -8.29 -46.97
CA ALA A 48 11.09 -8.34 -48.19
C ALA A 48 10.20 -8.03 -49.40
N SER A 49 10.13 -6.76 -49.80
CA SER A 49 10.05 -6.31 -51.21
C SER A 49 9.87 -4.78 -51.28
N SER A 50 10.52 -4.17 -52.28
CA SER A 50 10.64 -2.73 -52.52
C SER A 50 9.28 -2.02 -52.73
N PRO A 51 9.06 -0.78 -52.23
CA PRO A 51 7.74 -0.15 -52.30
C PRO A 51 7.52 0.65 -53.59
N ALA A 52 6.34 0.45 -54.19
CA ALA A 52 5.70 1.43 -55.06
C ALA A 52 5.05 2.53 -54.21
N ALA A 53 5.09 3.78 -54.67
CA ALA A 53 4.89 5.00 -53.89
C ALA A 53 3.45 5.28 -53.39
N GLY A 54 2.54 4.31 -53.41
CA GLY A 54 1.14 4.44 -52.96
C GLY A 54 0.84 3.87 -51.57
N ASP A 55 1.54 2.79 -51.14
CA ASP A 55 1.22 2.04 -49.92
C ASP A 55 1.99 2.50 -48.66
N CYS A 56 2.97 3.41 -48.82
CA CYS A 56 3.83 3.86 -47.73
C CYS A 56 3.06 4.56 -46.60
N CYS A 57 2.02 5.35 -46.90
CA CYS A 57 1.25 6.09 -45.89
C CYS A 57 0.38 5.19 -45.00
N ALA A 58 -0.17 4.10 -45.54
CA ALA A 58 -1.00 3.15 -44.79
C ALA A 58 -0.14 2.20 -43.93
N GLN A 59 1.04 1.80 -44.43
CA GLN A 59 2.02 1.04 -43.65
C GLN A 59 2.68 1.89 -42.55
N GLN A 60 2.95 3.17 -42.79
CA GLN A 60 3.50 4.06 -41.74
C GLN A 60 2.51 4.36 -40.63
N SER A 61 1.22 4.57 -40.93
CA SER A 61 0.21 4.83 -39.90
C SER A 61 -0.05 3.62 -39.01
N SER A 62 -0.09 2.41 -39.59
CA SER A 62 -0.22 1.16 -38.83
C SER A 62 1.03 0.84 -37.99
N ALA A 63 2.24 1.05 -38.54
CA ALA A 63 3.48 0.90 -37.78
C ALA A 63 3.60 1.92 -36.64
N GLN A 64 3.21 3.18 -36.86
CA GLN A 64 3.23 4.23 -35.84
C GLN A 64 2.22 3.95 -34.72
N HIS A 65 1.02 3.49 -35.06
CA HIS A 65 0.01 3.08 -34.09
C HIS A 65 0.46 1.86 -33.24
N ASN A 66 1.17 0.92 -33.85
CA ASN A 66 1.74 -0.25 -33.17
C ASN A 66 2.79 0.17 -32.11
N TRP A 67 3.65 1.14 -32.44
CA TRP A 67 4.64 1.65 -31.47
C TRP A 67 4.01 2.43 -30.31
N GLU A 68 2.94 3.20 -30.54
CA GLU A 68 2.23 3.89 -29.45
C GLU A 68 1.67 2.91 -28.42
N MET A 69 1.11 1.78 -28.88
CA MET A 69 0.64 0.70 -28.02
C MET A 69 1.80 0.08 -27.22
N ASN A 70 2.95 -0.18 -27.85
CA ASN A 70 4.14 -0.70 -27.16
C ASN A 70 4.66 0.27 -26.09
N TYR A 71 4.64 1.59 -26.37
CA TYR A 71 5.04 2.60 -25.38
C TYR A 71 4.08 2.63 -24.18
N GLN A 72 2.79 2.53 -24.44
CA GLN A 72 1.77 2.50 -23.40
C GLN A 72 1.89 1.23 -22.55
N GLU A 73 2.07 0.07 -23.18
CA GLU A 73 2.27 -1.21 -22.47
C GLU A 73 3.55 -1.19 -21.62
N ALA A 74 4.67 -0.72 -22.18
CA ALA A 74 5.93 -0.59 -21.45
C ALA A 74 5.81 0.39 -20.26
N ALA A 75 5.05 1.48 -20.40
CA ALA A 75 4.76 2.40 -19.31
C ALA A 75 3.94 1.72 -18.20
N ILE A 76 2.95 0.89 -18.56
CA ILE A 76 2.15 0.12 -17.59
C ILE A 76 3.02 -0.88 -16.83
N TYR A 77 3.91 -1.63 -17.50
CA TYR A 77 4.83 -2.54 -16.80
C TYR A 77 5.69 -1.80 -15.76
N LEU A 78 6.20 -0.62 -16.11
CA LEU A 78 7.00 0.18 -15.18
C LEU A 78 6.18 0.71 -14.01
N GLN A 79 4.92 1.12 -14.25
CA GLN A 79 4.00 1.52 -13.20
C GLN A 79 3.61 0.34 -12.30
N GLU A 80 3.33 -0.84 -12.85
CA GLU A 80 3.05 -2.06 -12.09
C GLU A 80 4.26 -2.46 -11.23
N GLY A 81 5.48 -2.39 -11.79
CA GLY A 81 6.71 -2.64 -11.04
C GLY A 81 6.96 -1.64 -9.90
N GLU A 82 6.64 -0.36 -10.11
CA GLU A 82 6.72 0.67 -9.07
C GLU A 82 5.69 0.45 -7.96
N ASN A 83 4.48 0.03 -8.35
CA ASN A 83 3.38 -0.25 -7.45
C ASN A 83 3.40 -1.66 -6.85
N ASN A 84 4.38 -2.50 -7.18
CA ASN A 84 4.44 -3.89 -6.72
C ASN A 84 3.15 -4.68 -7.01
N ASP A 85 2.58 -4.47 -8.19
CA ASP A 85 1.40 -5.17 -8.68
C ASP A 85 1.80 -6.44 -9.44
N LYS A 86 1.02 -7.52 -9.30
CA LYS A 86 1.38 -8.80 -9.91
C LYS A 86 1.21 -8.74 -11.44
N PHE A 87 2.23 -9.13 -12.20
CA PHE A 87 2.16 -9.14 -13.68
C PHE A 87 1.16 -10.12 -14.29
N PHE A 88 0.60 -11.07 -13.52
CA PHE A 88 -0.40 -12.00 -14.05
C PHE A 88 -1.68 -11.29 -14.51
N THR A 89 -2.00 -10.14 -13.91
CA THR A 89 -3.20 -9.34 -14.25
C THR A 89 -2.95 -8.30 -15.34
N HIS A 90 -1.80 -8.36 -16.03
CA HIS A 90 -1.42 -7.39 -17.04
C HIS A 90 -2.40 -7.39 -18.24
N PRO A 91 -2.89 -6.23 -18.71
CA PRO A 91 -3.88 -6.16 -19.78
C PRO A 91 -3.27 -6.47 -21.14
N LYS A 92 -3.53 -7.67 -21.69
CA LYS A 92 -3.06 -8.08 -23.03
C LYS A 92 -3.97 -7.63 -24.18
N ASN A 93 -5.26 -7.42 -23.91
CA ASN A 93 -6.28 -7.12 -24.93
C ASN A 93 -6.70 -5.64 -24.84
N ALA A 94 -7.06 -5.01 -25.96
CA ALA A 94 -7.53 -3.62 -25.98
C ALA A 94 -8.72 -3.35 -25.02
N LYS A 95 -9.66 -4.31 -24.91
CA LYS A 95 -10.78 -4.24 -23.94
C LYS A 95 -10.30 -4.27 -22.49
N ALA A 96 -9.29 -5.10 -22.19
CA ALA A 96 -8.70 -5.18 -20.86
C ALA A 96 -7.91 -3.92 -20.53
N LEU A 97 -7.24 -3.33 -21.51
CA LEU A 97 -6.52 -2.05 -21.38
C LEU A 97 -7.48 -0.90 -21.08
N ALA A 98 -8.60 -0.81 -21.80
CA ALA A 98 -9.63 0.21 -21.54
C ALA A 98 -10.22 0.07 -20.13
N ALA A 99 -10.51 -1.16 -19.70
CA ALA A 99 -10.96 -1.44 -18.33
C ALA A 99 -9.89 -1.08 -17.28
N TYR A 100 -8.61 -1.40 -17.55
CA TYR A 100 -7.49 -1.06 -16.68
C TYR A 100 -7.37 0.46 -16.49
N LEU A 101 -7.39 1.22 -17.58
CA LEU A 101 -7.33 2.68 -17.56
C LEU A 101 -8.54 3.30 -16.84
N PHE A 102 -9.74 2.74 -17.05
CA PHE A 102 -10.94 3.21 -16.38
C PHE A 102 -10.83 3.08 -14.86
N VAL A 103 -10.36 1.92 -14.37
CA VAL A 103 -10.16 1.64 -12.95
C VAL A 103 -8.99 2.46 -12.38
N HIS A 104 -7.93 2.69 -13.16
CA HIS A 104 -6.74 3.41 -12.72
C HIS A 104 -6.87 4.95 -12.80
N ASN A 105 -8.09 5.46 -12.88
CA ASN A 105 -8.36 6.89 -12.84
C ASN A 105 -8.32 7.44 -11.41
N HIS A 106 -7.70 8.62 -11.25
CA HIS A 106 -7.60 9.31 -9.95
C HIS A 106 -8.98 9.62 -9.33
N LEU A 107 -10.00 9.85 -10.15
CA LEU A 107 -11.38 10.06 -9.67
C LEU A 107 -11.96 8.82 -9.01
N PHE A 108 -11.65 7.63 -9.54
CA PHE A 108 -12.12 6.37 -8.98
C PHE A 108 -11.46 6.11 -7.62
N TYR A 109 -10.14 6.33 -7.52
CA TYR A 109 -9.43 6.23 -6.25
C TYR A 109 -9.93 7.22 -5.20
N LEU A 110 -10.26 8.46 -5.61
CA LEU A 110 -10.80 9.46 -4.70
C LEU A 110 -12.20 9.07 -4.22
N MET A 111 -13.04 8.54 -5.12
CA MET A 111 -14.38 8.06 -4.78
C MET A 111 -14.32 6.93 -3.75
N GLU A 112 -13.44 5.93 -3.93
CA GLU A 112 -13.23 4.85 -2.97
C GLU A 112 -12.79 5.37 -1.60
N LEU A 113 -11.80 6.28 -1.57
CA LEU A 113 -11.29 6.86 -0.34
C LEU A 113 -12.37 7.66 0.40
N CYS A 114 -13.10 8.51 -0.31
CA CYS A 114 -14.20 9.28 0.25
C CYS A 114 -15.30 8.38 0.81
N ALA A 115 -15.66 7.30 0.11
CA ALA A 115 -16.65 6.33 0.58
C ALA A 115 -16.18 5.62 1.87
N ALA A 116 -14.94 5.14 1.91
CA ALA A 116 -14.37 4.48 3.09
C ALA A 116 -14.27 5.44 4.29
N LEU A 117 -13.81 6.67 4.08
CA LEU A 117 -13.72 7.69 5.10
C LEU A 117 -15.10 8.07 5.64
N LEU A 118 -16.11 8.18 4.76
CA LEU A 118 -17.48 8.48 5.17
C LEU A 118 -18.08 7.32 5.99
N LEU A 119 -17.82 6.06 5.64
CA LEU A 119 -18.26 4.89 6.41
C LEU A 119 -17.66 4.85 7.83
N LEU A 120 -16.40 5.29 7.97
CA LEU A 120 -15.73 5.45 9.26
C LEU A 120 -16.31 6.62 10.05
N LEU A 121 -16.48 7.79 9.43
CA LEU A 121 -17.09 8.96 10.08
C LEU A 121 -18.54 8.73 10.51
N LEU A 122 -19.28 7.86 9.81
CA LEU A 122 -20.62 7.43 10.20
C LEU A 122 -20.66 6.88 11.62
N SER A 123 -19.58 6.26 12.10
CA SER A 123 -19.48 5.73 13.46
C SER A 123 -19.62 6.81 14.53
N LEU A 124 -19.24 8.07 14.23
CA LEU A 124 -19.37 9.21 15.14
C LEU A 124 -20.83 9.67 15.32
N CYS A 125 -21.65 9.45 14.29
CA CYS A 125 -23.07 9.80 14.28
C CYS A 125 -23.97 8.67 14.82
N GLU A 126 -23.46 7.44 14.87
CA GLU A 126 -24.15 6.28 15.43
C GLU A 126 -23.97 6.19 16.96
N ALA A 127 -24.91 5.57 17.67
CA ALA A 127 -24.79 5.39 19.12
C ALA A 127 -23.54 4.58 19.51
N PRO A 128 -22.77 4.96 20.56
CA PRO A 128 -22.91 6.18 21.40
C PRO A 128 -22.38 7.43 20.67
N ALA A 129 -23.29 8.28 20.21
CA ALA A 129 -22.95 9.45 19.41
C ALA A 129 -22.53 10.61 20.31
N VAL A 130 -21.65 11.47 19.80
CA VAL A 130 -21.39 12.79 20.39
C VAL A 130 -22.73 13.56 20.37
N PRO A 131 -23.19 14.14 21.49
CA PRO A 131 -24.55 14.69 21.62
C PRO A 131 -24.91 15.77 20.60
N MET A 132 -23.92 16.40 19.96
CA MET A 132 -24.08 17.46 18.96
C MET A 132 -24.38 16.96 17.52
N LEU A 133 -24.14 15.68 17.20
CA LEU A 133 -24.14 15.14 15.82
C LEU A 133 -25.18 14.02 15.60
N ARG A 134 -26.32 14.08 16.30
CA ARG A 134 -27.39 13.08 16.18
C ARG A 134 -28.22 13.30 14.91
N LEU A 135 -27.70 12.91 13.75
CA LEU A 135 -28.47 12.93 12.51
C LEU A 135 -29.35 11.67 12.35
N GLY A 136 -30.59 11.89 11.94
CA GLY A 136 -31.63 10.88 11.79
C GLY A 136 -31.51 9.96 10.56
N ILE A 137 -32.64 9.32 10.24
CA ILE A 137 -32.87 8.20 9.29
C ILE A 137 -32.16 8.31 7.92
N PHE A 138 -31.79 9.51 7.48
CA PHE A 138 -31.09 9.78 6.22
C PHE A 138 -29.69 9.11 6.14
N VAL A 139 -28.98 9.04 7.28
CA VAL A 139 -27.65 8.41 7.38
C VAL A 139 -27.70 6.90 7.10
N ARG A 140 -28.82 6.24 7.45
CA ARG A 140 -29.03 4.79 7.20
C ARG A 140 -29.27 4.48 5.72
N ARG A 141 -29.87 5.40 4.96
CA ARG A 141 -30.09 5.24 3.51
C ARG A 141 -28.80 5.45 2.72
N LEU A 142 -27.93 6.37 3.15
CA LEU A 142 -26.62 6.60 2.53
C LEU A 142 -25.67 5.40 2.72
N GLN A 143 -25.73 4.73 3.87
CA GLN A 143 -24.94 3.52 4.14
C GLN A 143 -25.28 2.36 3.19
N LEU A 144 -26.55 2.23 2.80
CA LEU A 144 -27.03 1.20 1.86
C LEU A 144 -26.54 1.44 0.43
N PHE A 145 -26.33 2.70 0.04
CA PHE A 145 -25.92 3.09 -1.32
C PHE A 145 -24.41 3.00 -1.54
N LEU A 146 -23.60 3.19 -0.50
CA LEU A 146 -22.13 3.18 -0.57
C LEU A 146 -21.51 1.77 -0.52
N SER A 147 -22.30 0.73 -0.24
CA SER A 147 -21.82 -0.64 -0.06
C SER A 147 -21.83 -1.44 -1.36
N LEU A 148 -21.50 -0.87 -2.52
CA LEU A 148 -21.47 -1.63 -3.78
C LEU A 148 -20.06 -1.59 -4.39
N ASN A 149 -19.53 -2.80 -4.55
CA ASN A 149 -18.30 -3.21 -5.24
C ASN A 149 -17.04 -3.33 -4.38
N THR A 150 -16.74 -4.55 -3.93
CA THR A 150 -15.37 -5.05 -3.72
C THR A 150 -15.32 -6.58 -3.45
N PHE A 151 -14.17 -7.22 -3.73
CA PHE A 151 -13.85 -8.65 -3.82
C PHE A 151 -14.37 -9.57 -2.69
N PHE A 152 -14.38 -10.90 -2.92
CA PHE A 152 -14.95 -11.97 -2.06
C PHE A 152 -14.97 -11.76 -0.53
N LEU A 153 -13.84 -11.43 0.12
CA LEU A 153 -13.82 -11.17 1.58
C LEU A 153 -14.56 -9.88 1.96
N GLN A 154 -14.45 -8.86 1.13
CA GLN A 154 -15.14 -7.59 1.26
C GLN A 154 -16.64 -7.79 1.00
N THR A 155 -17.01 -8.65 0.04
CA THR A 155 -18.41 -9.05 -0.19
C THR A 155 -19.02 -9.72 1.03
N CYS A 156 -18.29 -10.60 1.74
CA CYS A 156 -18.77 -11.21 2.99
C CYS A 156 -18.96 -10.17 4.10
N VAL A 157 -17.96 -9.29 4.35
CA VAL A 157 -18.08 -8.25 5.37
C VAL A 157 -19.22 -7.28 5.06
N LEU A 158 -19.36 -6.90 3.80
CA LEU A 158 -20.42 -6.03 3.29
C LEU A 158 -21.78 -6.69 3.46
N PHE A 159 -21.92 -7.97 3.11
CA PHE A 159 -23.15 -8.73 3.28
C PHE A 159 -23.59 -8.79 4.75
N VAL A 160 -22.65 -9.06 5.66
CA VAL A 160 -22.91 -9.06 7.11
C VAL A 160 -23.33 -7.66 7.59
N GLN A 161 -22.65 -6.60 7.14
CA GLN A 161 -23.03 -5.22 7.46
C GLN A 161 -24.39 -4.81 6.88
N PHE A 162 -24.74 -5.30 5.71
CA PHE A 162 -26.01 -5.06 5.05
C PHE A 162 -27.16 -5.74 5.79
N ILE A 163 -26.99 -7.00 6.19
CA ILE A 163 -27.98 -7.71 7.03
C ILE A 163 -28.20 -6.95 8.33
N GLU A 164 -27.13 -6.53 9.01
CA GLU A 164 -27.24 -5.82 10.28
C GLU A 164 -27.93 -4.46 10.12
N ALA A 165 -27.63 -3.72 9.03
CA ALA A 165 -28.30 -2.47 8.70
C ALA A 165 -29.82 -2.67 8.51
N ILE A 166 -30.22 -3.75 7.84
CA ILE A 166 -31.64 -4.12 7.68
C ILE A 166 -32.27 -4.48 9.02
N VAL A 167 -31.62 -5.34 9.82
CA VAL A 167 -32.14 -5.76 11.14
C VAL A 167 -32.37 -4.54 12.02
N VAL A 168 -31.45 -3.59 12.05
CA VAL A 168 -31.58 -2.33 12.78
C VAL A 168 -32.72 -1.47 12.25
N LEU A 169 -32.88 -1.38 10.93
CA LEU A 169 -33.97 -0.62 10.31
C LEU A 169 -35.34 -1.17 10.71
N VAL A 170 -35.47 -2.49 10.80
CA VAL A 170 -36.70 -3.19 11.17
C VAL A 170 -36.96 -3.12 12.68
N ARG A 171 -35.96 -3.40 13.53
CA ARG A 171 -36.12 -3.49 14.98
C ARG A 171 -36.18 -2.13 15.70
N GLN A 172 -35.75 -1.04 15.06
CA GLN A 172 -35.61 0.33 15.63
C GLN A 172 -34.84 0.44 16.97
N THR A 173 -34.26 -0.66 17.44
CA THR A 173 -33.47 -0.77 18.66
C THR A 173 -32.04 -1.13 18.30
N SER A 174 -31.07 -0.42 18.88
CA SER A 174 -29.65 -0.70 18.67
C SER A 174 -29.19 -1.83 19.60
N HIS A 175 -28.80 -2.97 19.02
CA HIS A 175 -28.01 -4.01 19.69
C HIS A 175 -26.50 -3.70 19.57
N VAL A 176 -25.65 -4.44 20.28
CA VAL A 176 -24.19 -4.31 20.21
C VAL A 176 -23.71 -4.67 18.80
N ARG A 177 -23.06 -3.73 18.12
CA ARG A 177 -22.66 -3.84 16.71
C ARG A 177 -21.16 -4.07 16.57
N ILE A 178 -20.72 -5.33 16.65
CA ILE A 178 -19.29 -5.70 16.56
C ILE A 178 -18.76 -5.50 15.13
N THR A 179 -19.61 -5.65 14.11
CA THR A 179 -19.24 -5.54 12.69
C THR A 179 -18.77 -4.14 12.28
N ARG A 180 -19.01 -3.12 13.12
CA ARG A 180 -18.48 -1.76 12.94
C ARG A 180 -16.96 -1.72 12.96
N ALA A 181 -16.31 -2.52 13.81
CA ALA A 181 -14.85 -2.59 13.88
C ALA A 181 -14.23 -3.10 12.56
N LEU A 182 -14.98 -3.92 11.80
CA LEU A 182 -14.54 -4.42 10.50
C LEU A 182 -14.52 -3.34 9.41
N ARG A 183 -15.15 -2.16 9.61
CA ARG A 183 -15.16 -1.08 8.60
C ARG A 183 -13.78 -0.56 8.26
N CYS A 184 -12.81 -0.68 9.17
CA CYS A 184 -11.42 -0.32 8.92
C CYS A 184 -10.81 -1.07 7.73
N ILE A 185 -11.33 -2.26 7.38
CA ILE A 185 -10.85 -3.02 6.22
C ILE A 185 -11.05 -2.27 4.90
N PHE A 186 -12.16 -1.53 4.76
CA PHE A 186 -12.46 -0.77 3.56
C PHE A 186 -11.46 0.36 3.34
N LEU A 187 -11.02 1.03 4.42
CA LEU A 187 -9.98 2.06 4.33
C LEU A 187 -8.62 1.46 3.99
N VAL A 188 -8.26 0.34 4.62
CA VAL A 188 -6.99 -0.35 4.34
C VAL A 188 -6.93 -0.80 2.88
N ASP A 189 -8.05 -1.22 2.30
CA ASP A 189 -8.09 -1.70 0.92
C ASP A 189 -8.09 -0.61 -0.16
N CYS A 190 -8.34 0.66 0.20
CA CYS A 190 -8.23 1.78 -0.73
C CYS A 190 -6.85 1.84 -1.38
N ARG A 191 -6.81 2.18 -2.69
CA ARG A 191 -5.56 2.28 -3.44
C ARG A 191 -4.55 3.26 -2.84
N TYR A 192 -5.01 4.42 -2.34
CA TYR A 192 -4.17 5.40 -1.66
C TYR A 192 -3.54 4.85 -0.37
N CYS A 193 -4.28 4.03 0.37
CA CYS A 193 -3.83 3.36 1.58
C CYS A 193 -3.10 2.03 1.29
N GLY A 194 -2.69 1.78 0.04
CA GLY A 194 -1.96 0.57 -0.35
C GLY A 194 -0.67 0.36 0.44
N ALA A 195 0.00 1.44 0.87
CA ALA A 195 1.16 1.35 1.77
C ALA A 195 0.78 0.76 3.15
N VAL A 196 -0.34 1.23 3.74
CA VAL A 196 -0.87 0.72 5.01
C VAL A 196 -1.21 -0.77 4.89
N ARG A 197 -1.87 -1.18 3.80
CA ARG A 197 -2.18 -2.59 3.53
C ARG A 197 -0.93 -3.46 3.44
N ARG A 198 0.12 -2.96 2.79
CA ARG A 198 1.40 -3.68 2.69
C ARG A 198 2.04 -3.83 4.07
N ASN A 199 2.07 -2.78 4.87
CA ASN A 199 2.63 -2.80 6.23
C ASN A 199 1.83 -3.74 7.16
N LEU A 200 0.51 -3.69 7.13
CA LEU A 200 -0.34 -4.59 7.91
C LEU A 200 -0.12 -6.06 7.52
N ARG A 201 -0.05 -6.35 6.22
CA ARG A 201 0.28 -7.70 5.73
C ARG A 201 1.65 -8.16 6.22
N GLN A 202 2.63 -7.26 6.28
CA GLN A 202 3.97 -7.56 6.77
C GLN A 202 3.92 -7.93 8.25
N ILE A 203 3.24 -7.15 9.09
CA ILE A 203 3.07 -7.42 10.53
C ILE A 203 2.46 -8.81 10.76
N PHE A 204 1.39 -9.16 10.04
CA PHE A 204 0.77 -10.47 10.16
C PHE A 204 1.64 -11.61 9.63
N GLN A 205 2.49 -11.36 8.62
CA GLN A 205 3.42 -12.36 8.10
C GLN A 205 4.64 -12.60 8.99
N SER A 206 5.01 -11.63 9.82
CA SER A 206 6.05 -11.77 10.86
C SER A 206 5.53 -12.31 12.19
N LEU A 207 4.21 -12.47 12.33
CA LEU A 207 3.59 -12.96 13.56
C LEU A 207 3.82 -14.46 13.86
N PRO A 208 3.95 -15.39 12.89
CA PRO A 208 4.11 -16.81 13.22
C PRO A 208 5.33 -17.14 14.11
N PRO A 209 6.56 -16.63 13.83
CA PRO A 209 7.70 -16.86 14.73
C PRO A 209 7.52 -16.27 16.14
N PHE A 210 6.70 -15.21 16.27
CA PHE A 210 6.38 -14.61 17.56
C PHE A 210 5.50 -15.52 18.43
N ILE A 211 4.58 -16.28 17.83
CA ILE A 211 3.70 -17.19 18.57
C ILE A 211 4.50 -18.27 19.31
N ASP A 212 5.53 -18.84 18.69
CA ASP A 212 6.30 -19.95 19.28
C ASP A 212 7.01 -19.53 20.58
N ILE A 213 7.57 -18.33 20.61
CA ILE A 213 8.29 -17.80 21.78
C ILE A 213 7.30 -17.23 22.81
N LEU A 214 6.19 -16.62 22.35
CA LEU A 214 5.10 -16.23 23.24
C LEU A 214 4.53 -17.44 23.99
N LEU A 215 4.43 -18.60 23.32
CA LEU A 215 4.01 -19.84 23.95
C LEU A 215 5.01 -20.30 25.02
N LEU A 216 6.32 -20.18 24.76
CA LEU A 216 7.36 -20.44 25.76
C LEU A 216 7.22 -19.52 26.99
N LEU A 217 7.01 -18.22 26.77
CA LEU A 217 6.77 -17.24 27.84
C LEU A 217 5.54 -17.61 28.66
N LEU A 218 4.40 -17.90 28.01
CA LEU A 218 3.17 -18.31 28.68
C LEU A 218 3.36 -19.63 29.46
N PHE A 219 4.15 -20.56 28.93
CA PHE A 219 4.45 -21.83 29.60
C PHE A 219 5.18 -21.63 30.93
N PHE A 220 6.23 -20.79 30.97
CA PHE A 220 6.92 -20.46 32.21
C PHE A 220 6.02 -19.70 33.19
N MET A 221 5.21 -18.76 32.70
CA MET A 221 4.21 -18.06 33.52
C MET A 221 3.25 -19.00 34.22
N VAL A 222 2.76 -20.03 33.53
CA VAL A 222 1.85 -21.03 34.14
C VAL A 222 2.58 -21.85 35.22
N ILE A 223 3.84 -22.21 35.00
CA ILE A 223 4.65 -22.89 36.02
C ILE A 223 4.80 -22.01 37.27
N PHE A 224 5.17 -20.74 37.11
CA PHE A 224 5.30 -19.82 38.24
C PHE A 224 3.96 -19.49 38.90
N ALA A 225 2.83 -19.51 38.18
CA ALA A 225 1.51 -19.35 38.75
C ALA A 225 1.13 -20.53 39.66
N ILE A 226 1.39 -21.76 39.22
CA ILE A 226 1.16 -22.98 40.03
C ILE A 226 2.11 -23.00 41.23
N LEU A 227 3.39 -22.67 41.03
CA LEU A 227 4.37 -22.58 42.13
C LEU A 227 4.00 -21.47 43.12
N GLY A 228 3.56 -20.32 42.63
CA GLY A 228 3.12 -19.19 43.44
C GLY A 228 1.91 -19.55 44.29
N GLU A 229 0.90 -20.19 43.69
CA GLU A 229 -0.25 -20.73 44.41
C GLU A 229 0.21 -21.75 45.46
N LEU A 230 0.96 -22.79 45.10
CA LEU A 230 1.39 -23.82 46.06
C LEU A 230 2.32 -23.29 47.17
N TYR A 231 3.24 -22.39 46.85
CA TYR A 231 4.23 -21.85 47.80
C TYR A 231 3.61 -20.77 48.70
N LEU A 232 2.91 -19.79 48.13
CA LEU A 232 2.31 -18.71 48.91
C LEU A 232 1.08 -19.20 49.68
N TRP A 233 0.28 -20.11 49.12
CA TRP A 233 -0.83 -20.72 49.87
C TRP A 233 -0.33 -21.54 51.05
N LYS A 234 0.66 -22.43 50.84
CA LYS A 234 1.07 -23.40 51.86
C LYS A 234 1.94 -22.81 52.98
N TYR A 235 2.73 -21.77 52.69
CA TYR A 235 3.68 -21.21 53.67
C TYR A 235 3.21 -19.92 54.35
N VAL A 236 2.21 -19.21 53.80
CA VAL A 236 1.83 -17.87 54.29
C VAL A 236 0.43 -17.82 54.93
N PHE A 237 -0.48 -18.77 54.64
CA PHE A 237 -1.88 -18.65 55.07
C PHE A 237 -2.27 -19.52 56.28
N ASP A 238 -2.17 -18.90 57.45
CA ASP A 238 -3.17 -19.05 58.51
C ASP A 238 -3.99 -17.74 58.50
N VAL A 239 -5.16 -17.77 57.85
CA VAL A 239 -6.33 -16.88 58.05
C VAL A 239 -6.39 -15.45 57.45
N LEU A 240 -5.42 -14.87 56.71
CA LEU A 240 -5.62 -13.50 56.13
C LEU A 240 -5.48 -13.34 54.60
N SER A 241 -6.64 -13.16 53.96
CA SER A 241 -6.94 -12.96 52.54
C SER A 241 -5.95 -12.10 51.73
N THR A 242 -4.88 -12.69 51.21
CA THR A 242 -4.09 -12.05 50.14
C THR A 242 -4.78 -12.27 48.81
N SER A 243 -5.70 -11.38 48.43
CA SER A 243 -6.58 -11.44 47.24
C SER A 243 -5.88 -11.81 45.90
N TYR A 244 -4.55 -11.71 45.84
CA TYR A 244 -3.74 -11.92 44.65
C TYR A 244 -3.52 -13.39 44.23
N PHE A 245 -3.40 -14.35 45.16
CA PHE A 245 -2.97 -15.74 44.85
C PHE A 245 -3.97 -16.83 45.33
N ASN A 246 -5.26 -16.49 45.40
CA ASN A 246 -6.30 -17.37 45.95
C ASN A 246 -6.87 -18.36 44.93
N THR A 247 -6.62 -18.17 43.64
CA THR A 247 -7.03 -19.11 42.59
C THR A 247 -5.98 -19.09 41.50
N LEU A 248 -5.84 -20.18 40.75
CA LEU A 248 -4.96 -20.25 39.58
C LEU A 248 -5.18 -19.08 38.60
N GLU A 249 -6.43 -18.71 38.34
CA GLU A 249 -6.78 -17.58 37.46
C GLU A 249 -6.24 -16.25 38.01
N ASN A 250 -6.47 -15.96 39.29
CA ASN A 250 -5.97 -14.74 39.92
C ASN A 250 -4.44 -14.70 39.94
N SER A 251 -3.80 -15.84 40.24
CA SER A 251 -2.34 -15.97 40.21
C SER A 251 -1.78 -15.69 38.81
N LEU A 252 -2.40 -16.26 37.76
CA LEU A 252 -2.00 -16.03 36.37
C LEU A 252 -2.15 -14.56 35.96
N VAL A 253 -3.27 -13.92 36.29
CA VAL A 253 -3.50 -12.50 35.97
C VAL A 253 -2.51 -11.62 36.71
N ASN A 254 -2.27 -11.86 38.00
CA ASN A 254 -1.36 -11.04 38.80
C ASN A 254 0.10 -11.20 38.38
N LEU A 255 0.52 -12.41 37.98
CA LEU A 255 1.84 -12.63 37.38
C LEU A 255 1.93 -11.99 35.98
N PHE A 256 0.88 -12.06 35.16
CA PHE A 256 0.87 -11.34 33.88
C PHE A 256 0.99 -9.82 34.03
N VAL A 257 0.36 -9.23 35.04
CA VAL A 257 0.53 -7.80 35.36
C VAL A 257 1.91 -7.51 35.96
N LEU A 258 2.48 -8.46 36.70
CA LEU A 258 3.84 -8.36 37.26
C LEU A 258 4.91 -8.47 36.18
N LEU A 259 4.67 -9.25 35.13
CA LEU A 259 5.54 -9.32 33.94
C LEU A 259 5.70 -7.94 33.30
N THR A 260 4.67 -7.08 33.34
CA THR A 260 4.76 -5.69 32.88
C THR A 260 5.21 -4.72 33.98
N THR A 261 5.56 -5.22 35.17
CA THR A 261 5.97 -4.46 36.37
C THR A 261 4.94 -3.44 36.87
N SER A 262 3.68 -3.56 36.47
CA SER A 262 2.65 -2.55 36.75
C SER A 262 2.12 -2.61 38.19
N ASN A 263 2.23 -3.76 38.84
CA ASN A 263 1.75 -4.03 40.20
C ASN A 263 2.89 -4.33 41.19
N PHE A 264 4.15 -4.02 40.84
CA PHE A 264 5.28 -4.11 41.77
C PHE A 264 5.49 -2.74 42.46
N PRO A 265 5.61 -2.66 43.80
CA PRO A 265 5.79 -3.75 44.77
C PRO A 265 4.49 -4.34 45.35
N ASP A 266 3.33 -3.78 45.04
CA ASP A 266 2.04 -4.07 45.71
C ASP A 266 1.68 -5.56 45.76
N VAL A 267 1.92 -6.31 44.68
CA VAL A 267 1.65 -7.75 44.61
C VAL A 267 2.53 -8.58 45.55
N MET A 268 3.73 -8.08 45.88
CA MET A 268 4.71 -8.74 46.74
C MET A 268 4.53 -8.36 48.22
N MET A 269 4.08 -7.13 48.50
CA MET A 269 4.06 -6.56 49.85
C MET A 269 3.37 -7.44 50.91
N PRO A 270 2.18 -8.02 50.66
CA PRO A 270 1.51 -8.87 51.66
C PRO A 270 2.32 -10.12 52.03
N SER A 271 2.95 -10.75 51.04
CA SER A 271 3.78 -11.96 51.25
C SER A 271 5.12 -11.61 51.92
N TYR A 272 5.68 -10.44 51.60
CA TYR A 272 6.94 -9.94 52.17
C TYR A 272 6.79 -9.52 53.64
N ALA A 273 5.68 -8.83 53.98
CA ALA A 273 5.40 -8.41 55.35
C ALA A 273 5.26 -9.60 56.31
N ARG A 274 4.87 -10.77 55.80
CA ARG A 274 4.74 -11.98 56.61
C ARG A 274 6.03 -12.78 56.71
N ASN A 275 6.75 -12.97 55.60
CA ASN A 275 8.05 -13.63 55.57
C ASN A 275 8.98 -12.90 54.61
N PRO A 276 10.12 -12.35 55.07
CA PRO A 276 11.05 -11.64 54.20
C PRO A 276 11.63 -12.53 53.08
N TRP A 277 11.69 -13.85 53.31
CA TRP A 277 12.16 -14.81 52.31
C TRP A 277 11.21 -14.98 51.11
N SER A 278 9.94 -14.57 51.22
CA SER A 278 8.99 -14.58 50.10
C SER A 278 9.42 -13.67 48.96
N CYS A 279 10.26 -12.66 49.22
CA CYS A 279 10.84 -11.77 48.20
C CYS A 279 11.64 -12.56 47.15
N VAL A 280 12.28 -13.67 47.54
CA VAL A 280 13.08 -14.50 46.63
C VAL A 280 12.25 -15.03 45.46
N PHE A 281 10.99 -15.41 45.70
CA PHE A 281 10.08 -15.86 44.64
C PHE A 281 9.91 -14.79 43.56
N PHE A 282 9.59 -13.56 43.96
CA PHE A 282 9.36 -12.45 43.04
C PHE A 282 10.65 -11.99 42.34
N ILE A 283 11.79 -12.00 43.04
CA ILE A 283 13.09 -11.68 42.43
C ILE A 283 13.47 -12.71 41.36
N VAL A 284 13.32 -14.01 41.66
CA VAL A 284 13.62 -15.08 40.70
C VAL A 284 12.67 -15.02 39.51
N TYR A 285 11.39 -14.79 39.75
CA TYR A 285 10.38 -14.59 38.72
C TYR A 285 10.76 -13.45 37.77
N LEU A 286 11.04 -12.25 38.29
CA LEU A 286 11.44 -11.10 37.47
C LEU A 286 12.78 -11.32 36.75
N SER A 287 13.73 -12.00 37.38
CA SER A 287 15.03 -12.32 36.77
C SER A 287 14.87 -13.23 35.56
N ILE A 288 14.05 -14.28 35.68
CA ILE A 288 13.87 -15.27 34.63
C ILE A 288 12.90 -14.76 33.56
N GLU A 289 11.71 -14.28 33.92
CA GLU A 289 10.71 -13.94 32.92
C GLU A 289 10.94 -12.58 32.27
N LEU A 290 11.16 -11.53 33.06
CA LEU A 290 11.33 -10.17 32.52
C LEU A 290 12.73 -9.98 31.94
N TYR A 291 13.79 -10.26 32.69
CA TYR A 291 15.15 -9.94 32.23
C TYR A 291 15.73 -10.96 31.27
N PHE A 292 15.41 -12.24 31.42
CA PHE A 292 15.93 -13.28 30.53
C PHE A 292 14.97 -13.57 29.37
N ILE A 293 13.75 -14.07 29.64
CA ILE A 293 12.83 -14.51 28.58
C ILE A 293 12.31 -13.35 27.72
N MET A 294 11.85 -12.23 28.29
CA MET A 294 11.34 -11.11 27.48
C MET A 294 12.42 -10.45 26.63
N ASN A 295 13.65 -10.32 27.15
CA ASN A 295 14.76 -9.77 26.36
C ASN A 295 15.21 -10.74 25.26
N LEU A 296 15.23 -12.05 25.53
CA LEU A 296 15.48 -13.08 24.52
C LEU A 296 14.38 -13.05 23.43
N LEU A 297 13.11 -12.93 23.83
CA LEU A 297 11.97 -12.77 22.93
C LEU A 297 12.17 -11.56 22.02
N LEU A 298 12.50 -10.39 22.59
CA LEU A 298 12.72 -9.18 21.81
C LEU A 298 13.85 -9.35 20.79
N ALA A 299 14.95 -9.99 21.18
CA ALA A 299 16.08 -10.25 20.29
C ALA A 299 15.69 -11.15 19.11
N VAL A 300 15.05 -12.30 19.37
CA VAL A 300 14.66 -13.23 18.30
C VAL A 300 13.57 -12.63 17.40
N VAL A 301 12.63 -11.88 17.96
CA VAL A 301 11.60 -11.17 17.17
C VAL A 301 12.24 -10.12 16.28
N PHE A 302 13.22 -9.38 16.77
CA PHE A 302 13.94 -8.39 15.97
C PHE A 302 14.72 -9.03 14.82
N ASP A 303 15.45 -10.11 15.08
CA ASP A 303 16.23 -10.82 14.05
C ASP A 303 15.30 -11.41 12.97
N THR A 304 14.22 -12.07 13.38
CA THR A 304 13.23 -12.62 12.43
C THR A 304 12.51 -11.54 11.64
N PHE A 305 12.18 -10.40 12.26
CA PHE A 305 11.60 -9.24 11.59
C PHE A 305 12.57 -8.68 10.53
N ASN A 306 13.84 -8.47 10.87
CA ASN A 306 14.87 -7.98 9.95
C ASN A 306 15.07 -8.93 8.77
N ASP A 307 15.08 -10.25 9.00
CA ASP A 307 15.20 -11.25 7.93
C ASP A 307 13.99 -11.25 6.99
N ILE A 308 12.78 -11.05 7.53
CA ILE A 308 11.57 -10.89 6.73
C ILE A 308 11.66 -9.59 5.92
N GLU A 309 12.02 -8.47 6.54
CA GLU A 309 12.15 -7.18 5.87
C GLU A 309 13.18 -7.24 4.74
N LYS A 310 14.36 -7.81 4.99
CA LYS A 310 15.41 -8.02 3.99
C LYS A 310 14.94 -8.86 2.81
N ARG A 311 14.22 -9.97 3.06
CA ARG A 311 13.64 -10.81 2.00
C ARG A 311 12.58 -10.05 1.21
N LYS A 312 11.74 -9.24 1.86
CA LYS A 312 10.73 -8.40 1.21
C LYS A 312 11.37 -7.32 0.35
N PHE A 313 12.35 -6.60 0.88
CA PHE A 313 13.09 -5.58 0.13
C PHE A 313 13.78 -6.18 -1.11
N LYS A 314 14.45 -7.33 -0.94
CA LYS A 314 15.01 -8.09 -2.07
C LYS A 314 13.95 -8.45 -3.10
N SER A 315 12.80 -8.97 -2.66
CA SER A 315 11.69 -9.32 -3.57
C SER A 315 11.13 -8.10 -4.31
N LEU A 316 11.03 -6.94 -3.66
CA LEU A 316 10.57 -5.70 -4.27
C LEU A 316 11.55 -5.21 -5.35
N LEU A 317 12.84 -5.23 -5.06
CA LEU A 317 13.88 -4.87 -6.03
C LEU A 317 13.90 -5.81 -7.22
N LEU A 318 13.77 -7.12 -7.00
CA LEU A 318 13.68 -8.11 -8.06
C LEU A 318 12.43 -7.88 -8.93
N HIS A 319 11.30 -7.56 -8.31
CA HIS A 319 10.06 -7.26 -9.03
C HIS A 319 10.14 -5.98 -9.88
N LYS A 320 10.76 -4.91 -9.34
CA LYS A 320 11.10 -3.71 -10.13
C LYS A 320 12.03 -4.05 -11.30
N ARG A 321 13.02 -4.91 -11.07
CA ARG A 321 13.99 -5.32 -12.10
C ARG A 321 13.34 -6.12 -13.21
N THR A 322 12.39 -7.01 -12.90
CA THR A 322 11.65 -7.76 -13.91
C THR A 322 10.71 -6.86 -14.71
N ALA A 323 10.04 -5.89 -14.09
CA ALA A 323 9.28 -4.86 -14.81
C ALA A 323 10.15 -4.10 -15.83
N ILE A 324 11.35 -3.67 -15.42
CA ILE A 324 12.32 -3.02 -16.31
C ILE A 324 12.71 -3.94 -17.47
N GLN A 325 12.94 -5.23 -17.22
CA GLN A 325 13.28 -6.19 -18.28
C GLN A 325 12.12 -6.38 -19.29
N HIS A 326 10.87 -6.44 -18.81
CA HIS A 326 9.70 -6.52 -19.67
C HIS A 326 9.54 -5.26 -20.52
N ALA A 327 9.62 -4.08 -19.90
CA ALA A 327 9.58 -2.80 -20.60
C ALA A 327 10.72 -2.66 -21.62
N TYR A 328 11.95 -3.03 -21.25
CA TYR A 328 13.11 -2.98 -22.15
C TYR A 328 12.91 -3.87 -23.39
N ARG A 329 12.36 -5.08 -23.21
CA ARG A 329 12.06 -5.99 -24.33
C ARG A 329 11.02 -5.41 -25.30
N LEU A 330 10.03 -4.67 -24.80
CA LEU A 330 9.01 -4.01 -25.63
C LEU A 330 9.54 -2.80 -26.41
N LEU A 331 10.58 -2.14 -25.90
CA LEU A 331 11.15 -0.92 -26.48
C LEU A 331 12.27 -1.17 -27.49
N ILE A 332 12.76 -2.40 -27.61
CA ILE A 332 13.78 -2.78 -28.59
C ILE A 332 13.12 -3.16 -29.92
N THR A 333 13.63 -2.60 -31.01
CA THR A 333 13.26 -3.03 -32.35
C THR A 333 13.88 -4.39 -32.69
N LYS A 334 13.08 -5.34 -33.19
CA LYS A 334 13.57 -6.67 -33.64
C LYS A 334 14.71 -6.60 -34.66
N GLN A 335 14.76 -5.52 -35.46
CA GLN A 335 15.77 -5.31 -36.51
C GLN A 335 17.15 -4.87 -35.99
N ARG A 336 17.24 -4.25 -34.79
CA ARG A 336 18.52 -3.90 -34.14
C ARG A 336 18.42 -4.07 -32.62
N PRO A 337 18.86 -5.20 -32.06
CA PRO A 337 18.80 -5.45 -30.62
C PRO A 337 19.85 -4.70 -29.79
N SER A 338 20.47 -3.65 -30.35
CA SER A 338 21.63 -2.98 -29.76
C SER A 338 21.31 -1.98 -28.64
N GLY A 339 20.04 -1.63 -28.41
CA GLY A 339 19.60 -0.81 -27.28
C GLY A 339 18.42 0.12 -27.60
N ILE A 340 17.97 0.87 -26.61
CA ILE A 340 16.83 1.81 -26.75
C ILE A 340 17.34 3.14 -27.29
N SER A 341 16.82 3.58 -28.45
CA SER A 341 17.09 4.91 -28.99
C SER A 341 16.34 6.01 -28.23
N PHE A 342 16.80 7.25 -28.31
CA PHE A 342 16.10 8.41 -27.72
C PHE A 342 14.62 8.53 -28.14
N ARG A 343 14.27 8.25 -29.40
CA ARG A 343 12.87 8.29 -29.89
C ARG A 343 11.93 7.36 -29.11
N HIS A 344 12.34 6.10 -28.96
CA HIS A 344 11.57 5.09 -28.20
C HIS A 344 11.50 5.44 -26.70
N PHE A 345 12.57 5.99 -26.14
CA PHE A 345 12.59 6.47 -24.74
C PHE A 345 11.67 7.68 -24.52
N GLU A 346 11.62 8.62 -25.47
CA GLU A 346 10.70 9.75 -25.44
C GLU A 346 9.24 9.28 -25.51
N GLY A 347 8.94 8.32 -26.40
CA GLY A 347 7.63 7.68 -26.52
C GLY A 347 7.16 7.06 -25.21
N LEU A 348 8.04 6.30 -24.54
CA LEU A 348 7.79 5.75 -23.21
C LEU A 348 7.44 6.84 -22.17
N LEU A 349 8.28 7.87 -22.06
CA LEU A 349 8.10 8.92 -21.04
C LEU A 349 6.84 9.74 -21.26
N ARG A 350 6.34 9.84 -22.49
CA ARG A 350 5.05 10.49 -22.80
C ARG A 350 3.88 9.84 -22.06
N PHE A 351 3.90 8.51 -21.91
CA PHE A 351 2.86 7.76 -21.19
C PHE A 351 3.19 7.56 -19.70
N TYR A 352 4.45 7.28 -19.36
CA TYR A 352 4.85 7.03 -17.98
C TYR A 352 4.81 8.32 -17.11
N LYS A 353 5.27 9.47 -17.63
CA LYS A 353 5.23 10.78 -16.96
C LYS A 353 4.84 11.90 -17.93
N PRO A 354 3.53 12.08 -18.24
CA PRO A 354 3.06 13.01 -19.27
C PRO A 354 3.37 14.48 -18.99
N ARG A 355 3.55 14.87 -17.71
CA ARG A 355 3.85 16.25 -17.31
C ARG A 355 5.30 16.69 -17.57
N MET A 356 6.17 15.77 -18.01
CA MET A 356 7.60 16.05 -18.18
C MET A 356 7.89 16.75 -19.52
N CYS A 357 8.60 17.89 -19.47
CA CYS A 357 8.99 18.63 -20.66
C CYS A 357 10.04 17.87 -21.49
N THR A 358 10.10 18.09 -22.81
CA THR A 358 11.05 17.42 -23.71
C THR A 358 12.51 17.61 -23.29
N ARG A 359 12.89 18.79 -22.80
CA ARG A 359 14.23 19.06 -22.25
C ARG A 359 14.56 18.13 -21.08
N GLU A 360 13.61 17.94 -20.16
CA GLU A 360 13.80 17.09 -19.00
C GLU A 360 13.88 15.61 -19.40
N ARG A 361 13.10 15.17 -20.40
CA ARG A 361 13.20 13.83 -20.99
C ARG A 361 14.57 13.57 -21.63
N TYR A 362 15.15 14.57 -22.26
CA TYR A 362 16.51 14.47 -22.80
C TYR A 362 17.57 14.40 -21.69
N LEU A 363 17.42 15.21 -20.63
CA LEU A 363 18.33 15.17 -19.48
C LEU A 363 18.26 13.83 -18.74
N THR A 364 17.06 13.25 -18.57
CA THR A 364 16.94 11.89 -18.01
C THR A 364 17.59 10.85 -18.88
N PHE A 365 17.37 10.88 -20.21
CA PHE A 365 18.02 9.96 -21.15
C PHE A 365 19.55 10.05 -21.03
N LYS A 366 20.10 11.27 -20.99
CA LYS A 366 21.55 11.49 -20.86
C LYS A 366 22.09 11.04 -19.50
N ALA A 367 21.34 11.24 -18.42
CA ALA A 367 21.75 10.81 -17.09
C ALA A 367 21.69 9.29 -16.88
N LEU A 368 20.78 8.62 -17.59
CA LEU A 368 20.71 7.16 -17.67
C LEU A 368 21.89 6.57 -18.44
N ASN A 369 22.34 7.25 -19.49
CA ASN A 369 23.38 6.76 -20.39
C ASN A 369 24.78 6.94 -19.80
N GLN A 370 25.27 5.93 -19.08
CA GLN A 370 26.63 5.91 -18.55
C GLN A 370 27.67 5.49 -19.61
N SER A 371 27.23 4.73 -20.63
CA SER A 371 28.10 4.19 -21.67
C SER A 371 28.48 5.21 -22.76
N ASN A 372 27.92 6.43 -22.75
CA ASN A 372 28.09 7.48 -23.77
C ASN A 372 27.77 7.01 -25.21
N THR A 373 27.04 5.91 -25.37
CA THR A 373 26.62 5.42 -26.69
C THR A 373 25.30 6.07 -27.10
N PRO A 374 24.93 6.15 -28.39
CA PRO A 374 23.64 6.74 -28.79
C PRO A 374 22.41 5.91 -28.38
N LEU A 375 22.61 4.75 -27.75
CA LEU A 375 21.59 3.78 -27.37
C LEU A 375 21.70 3.48 -25.87
N LEU A 376 20.58 3.21 -25.20
CA LEU A 376 20.58 2.76 -23.81
C LEU A 376 20.70 1.23 -23.76
N SER A 377 21.72 0.74 -23.06
CA SER A 377 21.85 -0.69 -22.76
C SER A 377 20.92 -1.13 -21.63
N LEU A 378 20.68 -2.44 -21.49
CA LEU A 378 19.90 -2.97 -20.37
C LEU A 378 20.53 -2.64 -19.00
N LYS A 379 21.87 -2.58 -18.93
CA LYS A 379 22.60 -2.25 -17.71
C LYS A 379 22.32 -0.80 -17.29
N ASP A 380 22.39 0.12 -18.25
CA ASP A 380 22.07 1.54 -18.05
C ASP A 380 20.60 1.70 -17.63
N PHE A 381 19.70 0.96 -18.29
CA PHE A 381 18.26 1.05 -18.05
C PHE A 381 17.81 0.49 -16.68
N TYR A 382 18.64 -0.27 -15.95
CA TYR A 382 18.29 -0.70 -14.59
C TYR A 382 18.14 0.46 -13.59
N ASN A 383 18.83 1.57 -13.84
CA ASN A 383 18.76 2.76 -12.98
C ASN A 383 17.57 3.68 -13.33
N PHE A 384 16.60 3.19 -14.13
CA PHE A 384 15.43 3.95 -14.58
C PHE A 384 14.65 4.60 -13.43
N TYR A 385 14.28 3.84 -12.41
CA TYR A 385 13.48 4.37 -11.29
C TYR A 385 14.20 5.46 -10.49
N GLU A 386 15.52 5.36 -10.37
CA GLU A 386 16.34 6.34 -9.64
C GLU A 386 16.42 7.67 -10.41
N VAL A 387 16.73 7.58 -11.72
CA VAL A 387 16.96 8.76 -12.56
C VAL A 387 15.67 9.48 -12.92
N VAL A 388 14.59 8.75 -13.19
CA VAL A 388 13.29 9.34 -13.55
C VAL A 388 12.60 10.01 -12.36
N GLY A 389 13.01 9.67 -11.13
CA GLY A 389 12.58 10.35 -9.90
C GLY A 389 13.18 11.76 -9.73
N LEU A 390 14.28 12.09 -10.43
CA LEU A 390 14.99 13.34 -10.26
C LEU A 390 14.24 14.54 -10.86
N LYS A 391 14.36 15.70 -10.22
CA LYS A 391 13.84 16.99 -10.71
C LYS A 391 14.99 17.82 -11.28
N TRP A 392 14.88 18.20 -12.55
CA TRP A 392 15.90 18.96 -13.25
C TRP A 392 15.72 20.46 -13.02
N LYS A 393 16.73 21.11 -12.43
CA LYS A 393 16.79 22.57 -12.31
C LYS A 393 18.06 23.09 -12.99
N ALA A 394 17.91 24.18 -13.73
CA ALA A 394 19.08 24.87 -14.27
C ALA A 394 19.81 25.56 -13.12
N LYS A 395 21.13 25.35 -13.02
CA LYS A 395 21.97 26.14 -12.12
C LYS A 395 22.04 27.56 -12.68
N ARG A 396 21.42 28.51 -11.98
CA ARG A 396 21.51 29.94 -12.29
C ARG A 396 22.48 30.56 -11.28
N ASN A 397 23.60 31.07 -11.77
CA ASN A 397 24.59 31.78 -10.94
C ASN A 397 24.23 33.26 -10.71
N ARG A 398 23.16 33.75 -11.36
CA ARG A 398 22.70 35.14 -11.25
C ARG A 398 21.60 35.24 -10.21
N GLU A 399 21.67 36.26 -9.37
CA GLU A 399 20.63 36.51 -8.37
C GLU A 399 19.45 37.21 -9.03
N HIS A 400 18.25 36.71 -8.73
CA HIS A 400 16.99 37.13 -9.36
C HIS A 400 16.69 38.63 -9.29
N TRP A 401 17.35 39.37 -8.40
CA TRP A 401 17.07 40.78 -8.13
C TRP A 401 17.97 41.73 -8.93
N PHE A 402 19.13 41.28 -9.41
CA PHE A 402 20.08 42.19 -10.05
C PHE A 402 19.72 42.58 -11.49
N ASP A 403 18.81 41.86 -12.13
CA ASP A 403 18.44 42.09 -13.53
C ASP A 403 17.37 43.20 -13.71
N ASP A 404 16.57 43.49 -12.67
CA ASP A 404 15.45 44.46 -12.74
C ASP A 404 15.73 45.80 -12.03
N LEU A 405 16.86 45.93 -11.32
CA LEU A 405 17.17 47.08 -10.47
C LEU A 405 18.04 48.13 -11.21
N PRO A 406 17.70 49.44 -11.12
CA PRO A 406 18.57 50.50 -11.63
C PRO A 406 19.93 50.51 -10.92
N ARG A 407 20.98 51.00 -11.61
CA ARG A 407 22.41 50.90 -11.19
C ARG A 407 22.69 51.33 -9.75
N THR A 408 21.98 52.33 -9.24
CA THR A 408 22.16 52.84 -7.86
C THR A 408 21.73 51.80 -6.82
N ALA A 409 20.58 51.16 -7.02
CA ALA A 409 20.11 50.11 -6.11
C ALA A 409 20.94 48.83 -6.23
N PHE A 410 21.43 48.50 -7.43
CA PHE A 410 22.36 47.39 -7.67
C PHE A 410 23.63 47.48 -6.79
N LEU A 411 24.24 48.67 -6.68
CA LEU A 411 25.46 48.89 -5.89
C LEU A 411 25.21 48.74 -4.38
N ILE A 412 24.05 49.21 -3.89
CA ILE A 412 23.66 49.10 -2.47
C ILE A 412 23.49 47.62 -2.08
N PHE A 413 22.78 46.84 -2.90
CA PHE A 413 22.57 45.42 -2.62
C PHE A 413 23.84 44.58 -2.79
N LYS A 414 24.71 44.95 -3.74
CA LYS A 414 26.03 44.31 -3.87
C LYS A 414 26.88 44.55 -2.62
N GLY A 415 26.83 45.75 -2.04
CA GLY A 415 27.48 46.07 -0.77
C GLY A 415 26.93 45.25 0.40
N ASN A 416 25.61 45.21 0.57
CA ASN A 416 24.97 44.44 1.64
C ASN A 416 25.27 42.94 1.58
N LYS A 417 25.38 42.37 0.38
CA LYS A 417 25.72 40.95 0.22
C LYS A 417 27.17 40.64 0.56
N LEU A 418 28.12 41.53 0.21
CA LEU A 418 29.52 41.40 0.61
C LEU A 418 29.63 41.42 2.14
N CYS A 419 28.97 42.38 2.80
CA CYS A 419 28.95 42.44 4.27
C CYS A 419 28.30 41.21 4.93
N SER A 420 27.24 40.65 4.33
CA SER A 420 26.58 39.46 4.88
C SER A 420 27.39 38.17 4.69
N ASN A 421 28.16 38.06 3.60
CA ASN A 421 29.07 36.92 3.40
C ASN A 421 30.29 36.99 4.32
N ASP A 422 30.76 38.20 4.64
CA ASP A 422 31.86 38.40 5.61
C ASP A 422 31.43 38.12 7.06
N SER A 423 30.13 38.21 7.37
CA SER A 423 29.58 37.85 8.70
C SER A 423 29.36 36.34 8.95
N LEU A 424 29.66 35.50 7.96
CA LEU A 424 29.53 34.04 8.02
C LEU A 424 30.88 33.30 8.16
N TYR A 425 31.97 34.04 8.38
CA TYR A 425 33.32 33.53 8.65
C TYR A 425 33.79 33.82 10.07
#